data_AF-A0A920S3V1-F1
#
_entry.id   AF-A0A920S3V1-F1
#
_cell.length_a   1.000
_cell.length_b   1.000
_cell.length_c   1.000
_cell.angle_alpha   90.00
_cell.angle_beta   90.00
_cell.angle_gamma   90.00
#
_symmetry.space_group_name_H-M   'P 1'
#
loop_
_entity.id
_entity.type
_entity.pdbx_description
1 polymer ?
#
loop_
_entity_poly.entity_id
_entity_poly.type
_entity_poly.pdbx_seq_one_letter_code
_entity_poly.pdbx_strand_id
1 'polypeptide(L)' 'MSLDGLKARELSDLRLEKIGFVFQAYNLIPVLTARENVEFIMQLQGIDSGARRERAEEALSSLVFGRIGRSTPE' A
#
# COMPACT_ATOMS: atom_id res chain seq x y z
N MET A 1 -26.12 -4.27 15.76
CA MET A 1 -25.55 -5.23 14.80
C MET A 1 -24.22 -5.67 15.38
N SER A 2 -24.23 -6.79 16.11
CA SER A 2 -23.08 -7.25 16.90
C SER A 2 -21.99 -7.79 15.97
N LEU A 3 -20.75 -7.33 16.17
CA LEU A 3 -19.60 -7.60 15.30
C LEU A 3 -18.92 -8.95 15.61
N ASP A 4 -19.58 -9.83 16.35
CA ASP A 4 -18.98 -11.05 16.93
C ASP A 4 -18.98 -12.27 15.99
N GLY A 5 -19.34 -12.09 14.71
CA GLY A 5 -19.69 -13.21 13.81
C GLY A 5 -18.85 -13.39 12.54
N LEU A 6 -17.92 -12.50 12.21
CA LEU A 6 -17.11 -12.67 10.99
C LEU A 6 -15.99 -13.67 11.26
N LYS A 7 -15.91 -14.73 10.45
CA LYS A 7 -14.81 -15.69 10.51
C LYS A 7 -13.50 -14.93 10.25
N ALA A 8 -12.42 -15.28 10.94
CA ALA A 8 -11.14 -14.58 10.86
C ALA A 8 -10.64 -14.31 9.42
N ARG A 9 -11.04 -15.15 8.47
CA ARG A 9 -10.80 -14.99 7.04
C ARG A 9 -11.52 -13.79 6.42
N GLU A 10 -12.81 -13.60 6.70
CA GLU A 10 -13.61 -12.49 6.18
C GLU A 10 -13.11 -11.14 6.71
N LEU A 11 -12.63 -11.11 7.97
CA LEU A 11 -11.96 -9.93 8.53
C LEU A 11 -10.61 -9.65 7.87
N SER A 12 -9.89 -10.69 7.46
CA SER A 12 -8.60 -10.55 6.76
C SER A 12 -8.81 -10.01 5.34
N ASP A 13 -9.81 -10.52 4.63
CA ASP A 13 -10.18 -10.06 3.29
C ASP A 13 -10.66 -8.59 3.32
N LEU A 14 -11.50 -8.23 4.30
CA LEU A 14 -11.94 -6.85 4.51
C LEU A 14 -10.76 -5.90 4.77
N ARG A 15 -9.80 -6.30 5.60
CA ARG A 15 -8.60 -5.51 5.88
C ARG A 15 -7.75 -5.33 4.62
N LEU A 16 -7.57 -6.39 3.85
CA LEU A 16 -6.77 -6.37 2.62
C LEU A 16 -7.38 -5.47 1.53
N GLU A 17 -8.71 -5.39 1.46
CA GLU A 17 -9.39 -4.61 0.41
C GLU A 17 -9.74 -3.17 0.82
N LYS A 18 -10.02 -2.92 2.10
CA LYS A 18 -10.64 -1.66 2.55
C LYS A 18 -9.82 -0.86 3.55
N ILE A 19 -8.74 -1.41 4.12
CA ILE A 19 -7.99 -0.75 5.20
C ILE A 19 -6.51 -0.62 4.82
N GLY A 20 -6.07 0.62 4.61
CA GLY A 20 -4.64 0.94 4.47
C GLY A 20 -4.02 1.31 5.83
N PHE A 21 -2.94 0.63 6.21
CA PHE A 21 -2.20 0.95 7.44
C PHE A 21 -1.03 1.89 7.16
N VAL A 22 -0.92 2.97 7.94
CA VAL A 22 0.25 3.86 7.95
C VAL A 22 0.92 3.72 9.31
N PHE A 23 2.17 3.23 9.32
CA PHE A 23 2.96 3.04 10.54
C PHE A 23 3.90 4.24 10.75
N GLN A 24 4.16 4.58 12.01
CA GLN A 24 5.12 5.64 12.35
C GLN A 24 6.58 5.23 12.09
N ALA A 25 6.86 3.93 12.03
CA ALA A 25 8.14 3.34 11.64
C ALA A 25 8.06 2.67 10.26
N TYR A 26 9.19 2.56 9.57
CA TYR A 26 9.27 1.95 8.23
C TYR A 26 8.98 0.44 8.30
N ASN A 27 7.72 0.05 8.16
CA ASN A 27 7.32 -1.36 8.06
C ASN A 27 7.52 -1.92 6.65
N LEU A 28 8.63 -1.55 6.00
CA LEU A 28 9.00 -2.04 4.68
C LEU A 28 9.68 -3.40 4.81
N ILE A 29 9.42 -4.28 3.85
CA ILE A 29 10.17 -5.52 3.70
C ILE A 29 11.58 -5.13 3.23
N PRO A 30 12.63 -5.33 4.04
CA PRO A 30 13.95 -4.73 3.83
C PRO A 30 14.70 -5.29 2.62
N VAL A 31 14.27 -6.45 2.11
CA VAL A 31 14.84 -7.08 0.91
C VAL A 31 14.14 -6.65 -0.39
N LEU A 32 13.07 -5.86 -0.30
CA LEU A 32 12.29 -5.38 -1.43
C LEU A 32 12.57 -3.89 -1.67
N THR A 33 12.61 -3.49 -2.94
CA THR A 33 12.61 -2.08 -3.34
C THR A 33 11.31 -1.38 -2.92
N ALA A 34 11.29 -0.04 -2.92
CA ALA A 34 10.08 0.73 -2.63
C ALA A 34 8.92 0.36 -3.57
N ARG A 35 9.23 0.12 -4.85
CA ARG A 35 8.26 -0.34 -5.86
C ARG A 35 7.72 -1.73 -5.52
N GLU A 36 8.60 -2.68 -5.22
CA GLU A 36 8.20 -4.05 -4.85
C GLU A 36 7.37 -4.09 -3.56
N ASN A 37 7.67 -3.22 -2.58
CA ASN A 37 6.86 -3.08 -1.38
C ASN A 37 5.43 -2.59 -1.69
N VAL A 38 5.28 -1.66 -2.64
CA VAL A 38 3.97 -1.16 -3.08
C VAL A 38 3.22 -2.20 -3.93
N GLU A 39 3.93 -2.91 -4.81
CA GLU A 39 3.37 -3.97 -5.65
C GLU A 39 2.94 -5.21 -4.83
N PHE A 40 3.61 -5.49 -3.71
CA PHE A 40 3.38 -6.68 -2.88
C PHE A 40 1.92 -6.79 -2.40
N ILE A 41 1.34 -5.70 -1.91
CA ILE A 41 -0.07 -5.69 -1.47
C ILE A 41 -1.00 -5.92 -2.66
N MET A 42 -0.72 -5.29 -3.80
CA MET A 42 -1.53 -5.47 -5.01
C MET A 42 -1.41 -6.88 -5.58
N GLN A 43 -0.27 -7.54 -5.39
CA GLN A 43 -0.08 -8.95 -5.73
C GLN A 43 -0.93 -9.85 -4.85
N LEU A 44 -1.02 -9.59 -3.54
CA LEU A 44 -1.91 -10.32 -2.64
C LEU A 44 -3.39 -10.11 -2.99
N GLN A 45 -3.74 -8.95 -3.55
CA GLN A 45 -5.08 -8.67 -4.10
C GLN A 45 -5.34 -9.31 -5.47
N GLY A 46 -4.36 -10.01 -6.07
CA GLY A 46 -4.53 -10.68 -7.37
C GLY A 46 -4.55 -9.76 -8.59
N ILE A 47 -4.08 -8.51 -8.46
CA ILE A 47 -4.04 -7.54 -9.56
C ILE A 47 -2.99 -7.97 -10.60
N ASP A 48 -3.25 -7.82 -11.90
CA ASP A 48 -2.30 -8.19 -12.96
C ASP A 48 -0.97 -7.41 -12.88
N SER A 49 0.13 -8.07 -13.25
CA SER A 49 1.49 -7.52 -13.20
C SER A 49 1.67 -6.16 -13.89
N GLY A 50 1.03 -5.93 -15.03
CA GLY A 50 1.10 -4.65 -15.75
C GLY A 50 0.39 -3.54 -14.98
N ALA A 51 -0.82 -3.82 -14.50
CA ALA A 51 -1.62 -2.87 -13.73
C ALA A 51 -1.00 -2.55 -12.35
N ARG A 52 -0.34 -3.52 -11.70
CA ARG A 52 0.40 -3.30 -10.44
C ARG A 52 1.56 -2.33 -10.65
N ARG A 53 2.33 -2.51 -11.72
CA ARG A 53 3.47 -1.66 -12.04
C ARG A 53 3.04 -0.22 -12.28
N GLU A 54 2.01 -0.01 -13.08
CA GLU A 54 1.47 1.34 -13.37
C GLU A 54 1.02 2.05 -12.08
N ARG A 55 0.23 1.37 -11.25
CA ARG A 55 -0.25 1.93 -9.98
C ARG A 55 0.88 2.19 -8.98
N ALA A 56 1.91 1.34 -8.94
CA ALA A 56 3.06 1.52 -8.06
C ALA A 56 3.87 2.76 -8.48
N GLU A 57 4.10 2.95 -9.78
CA GLU A 57 4.78 4.14 -10.31
C GLU A 57 3.97 5.41 -10.03
N GLU A 58 2.65 5.39 -10.21
CA GLU A 58 1.77 6.53 -9.90
C GLU A 58 1.84 6.91 -8.41
N ALA A 59 1.75 5.92 -7.52
CA ALA A 59 1.83 6.13 -6.08
C ALA A 59 3.20 6.69 -5.66
N LEU A 60 4.29 6.15 -6.21
CA LEU A 60 5.64 6.63 -5.92
C LEU A 60 5.87 8.05 -6.47
N SER A 61 5.37 8.33 -7.67
CA SER A 61 5.45 9.64 -8.32
C SER A 61 4.74 10.72 -7.48
N SER A 62 3.52 10.43 -7.00
CA SER A 62 2.76 11.25 -6.05
C SER A 62 3.56 11.61 -4.79
N LEU A 63 4.27 10.63 -4.21
CA LEU A 63 5.12 10.83 -3.03
C LEU A 63 6.34 11.72 -3.33
N VAL A 64 6.95 11.57 -4.51
CA VAL A 64 8.09 12.40 -4.95
C VAL A 64 7.64 13.85 -5.14
N PHE A 65 6.55 14.09 -5.86
CA PHE A 65 6.01 15.44 -6.04
C PHE A 65 5.58 16.08 -4.71
N GLY A 66 5.00 15.29 -3.80
CA GLY A 66 4.65 15.76 -2.45
C GLY A 66 5.85 16.12 -1.57
N ARG A 67 7.05 15.60 -1.88
CA ARG A 67 8.32 15.99 -1.23
C ARG A 67 8.89 17.26 -1.84
N ILE A 68 8.90 17.38 -3.17
CA ILE A 68 9.41 18.57 -3.87
C ILE A 68 8.54 19.80 -3.56
N GLY A 69 7.21 19.65 -3.52
CA GLY A 69 6.29 20.76 -3.19
C GLY A 69 6.30 21.22 -1.72
N ARG A 70 6.97 20.48 -0.82
CA ARG A 70 7.17 20.86 0.60
C ARG A 70 8.58 21.38 0.90
N SER A 71 9.49 21.32 -0.06
CA SER A 71 10.75 22.04 0.03
C SER A 71 10.46 23.52 -0.26
N THR A 72 10.27 24.32 0.79
CA THR A 72 10.43 25.76 0.67
C THR A 72 11.83 26.03 0.13
N PRO A 73 11.99 26.81 -0.96
CA PRO A 73 13.32 27.27 -1.34
C PRO A 73 13.85 28.11 -0.19
N GLU A 74 15.06 27.80 0.29
CA GLU A 74 15.88 28.80 1.00
C GLU A 74 16.45 29.79 -0.02
#